data_AF-A0A4P6PAX8-F1
#
_entry.id   AF-A0A4P6PAX8-F1
#
_cell.length_a   1.000
_cell.length_b   1.000
_cell.length_c   1.000
_cell.angle_alpha   90.00
_cell.angle_beta   90.00
_cell.angle_gamma   90.00
#
_symmetry.space_group_name_H-M   'P 1'
#
loop_
_entity.id
_entity.type
_entity.pdbx_description
1 polymer ?
#
loop_
_entity_poly.entity_id
_entity_poly.type
_entity_poly.pdbx_seq_one_letter_code
_entity_poly.pdbx_strand_id
1 'polypeptide(L)'
;MKYLLGLVLGLSMPFYAQASQSVANTIDLTNHWLGPVALGVFSLAYILVILEEKLHLRKSKPVILAAGIIWFLIALVYSGMGQPHSVEVAIRHNFLEYTELFFFLLVAMTYINAMLERGVFEALRNYLVAKGFSYRSLFWLTGILAFFISPIADNLTTALIMCAVILAVGKGKPSFVATSCVNVVVAANAGGAFSPFGDITTLMVWQKGIIEFIEFFSLFIPAVINFVIPAMIMQFALPQGIPPAAKTSTKAMKYGGLTIVGLFILTIITAVSFHNFLHVPPVFGMMTGLAYLKFYGYYLRQKSKAWTHGSENPPGSQDNEYDFDVFAKIAHAEWDTLFFFYGVILAVGGLGFIGYLSLASSYMYGELGATNANILVGVLSAIVDNIPVMFAVLTMNPDMSHMQWLLVTLTAGVGGSLLSIGSAAGVALMGQARGQYTFFSHLKWTPAIALGYGASIWVHMIMNG
;
A
#
# COMPACT_ATOMS: atom_id res chain seq x y z
N MET A 1 -33.47 -4.12 43.36
CA MET A 1 -33.88 -3.19 42.27
C MET A 1 -33.54 -1.72 42.56
N LYS A 2 -33.72 -1.19 43.78
CA LYS A 2 -33.37 0.20 44.13
C LYS A 2 -31.86 0.53 44.09
N TYR A 3 -30.99 -0.44 44.39
CA TYR A 3 -29.53 -0.27 44.30
C TYR A 3 -28.98 -0.33 42.87
N LEU A 4 -29.70 -0.97 41.93
CA LEU A 4 -29.30 -1.02 40.53
C LEU A 4 -29.58 0.32 39.82
N LEU A 5 -30.67 1.01 40.20
CA LEU A 5 -31.02 2.32 39.63
C LEU A 5 -30.03 3.42 40.04
N GLY A 6 -29.48 3.36 41.27
CA GLY A 6 -28.44 4.29 41.71
C GLY A 6 -27.11 4.12 40.97
N LEU A 7 -26.78 2.88 40.57
CA LEU A 7 -25.57 2.56 39.81
C LEU A 7 -25.67 3.00 38.33
N VAL A 8 -26.88 3.00 37.77
CA VAL A 8 -27.15 3.50 36.39
C VAL A 8 -27.19 5.04 36.35
N LEU A 9 -27.64 5.72 37.41
CA LEU A 9 -27.61 7.18 37.50
C LEU A 9 -26.22 7.75 37.82
N GLY A 10 -25.33 6.99 38.47
CA GLY A 10 -23.93 7.37 38.65
C GLY A 10 -23.10 7.35 37.35
N LEU A 11 -23.53 6.57 36.35
CA LEU A 11 -22.87 6.44 35.05
C LEU A 11 -23.25 7.54 34.04
N SER A 12 -24.15 8.45 34.40
CA SER A 12 -24.67 9.52 33.52
C SER A 12 -24.21 10.93 33.91
N MET A 13 -23.26 11.06 34.83
CA MET A 13 -22.61 12.35 35.10
C MET A 13 -21.43 12.57 34.14
N PRO A 14 -21.47 13.57 33.25
CA PRO A 14 -20.30 13.93 32.46
C PRO A 14 -19.26 14.53 33.39
N PHE A 15 -18.19 13.77 33.67
CA PHE A 15 -16.96 14.37 34.17
C PHE A 15 -16.37 15.20 33.02
N TYR A 16 -16.29 16.51 33.23
CA TYR A 16 -15.48 17.38 32.38
C TYR A 16 -14.01 16.98 32.57
N ALA A 17 -13.53 16.07 31.73
CA ALA A 17 -12.11 15.82 31.58
C ALA A 17 -11.53 16.99 30.77
N GLN A 18 -10.83 17.90 31.45
CA GLN A 18 -9.94 18.83 30.75
C GLN A 18 -8.75 18.04 30.23
N ALA A 19 -8.80 17.62 28.97
CA ALA A 19 -7.62 17.19 28.26
C ALA A 19 -6.78 18.43 27.96
N SER A 20 -5.71 18.66 28.72
CA SER A 20 -4.68 19.59 28.28
C SER A 20 -3.95 18.92 27.11
N GLN A 21 -4.14 19.42 25.89
CA GLN A 21 -3.18 19.18 24.82
C GLN A 21 -1.90 19.92 25.21
N SER A 22 -1.01 19.25 25.94
CA SER A 22 0.39 19.67 25.95
C SER A 22 0.96 19.28 24.60
N VAL A 23 1.22 20.28 23.76
CA VAL A 23 2.20 20.12 22.69
C VAL A 23 3.47 19.67 23.39
N ALA A 24 3.85 18.40 23.22
CA ALA A 24 5.05 17.87 23.82
C ALA A 24 6.21 18.72 23.29
N ASN A 25 6.84 19.51 24.18
CA ASN A 25 8.11 20.15 23.89
C ASN A 25 9.13 19.03 23.72
N THR A 26 9.27 18.52 22.49
CA THR A 26 10.26 17.51 22.17
C THR A 26 11.63 18.17 22.25
N ILE A 27 12.54 17.52 22.97
CA ILE A 27 13.92 17.95 23.06
C ILE A 27 14.60 17.52 21.76
N ASP A 28 15.32 18.45 21.12
CA ASP A 28 16.13 18.12 19.96
C ASP A 28 17.32 17.25 20.40
N LEU A 29 17.31 15.99 19.96
CA LEU A 29 18.33 14.98 20.25
C LEU A 29 19.14 14.60 19.01
N THR A 30 19.07 15.40 17.94
CA THR A 30 19.83 15.15 16.70
C THR A 30 21.34 15.15 16.90
N ASN A 31 21.85 16.05 17.75
CA ASN A 31 23.27 16.13 18.11
C ASN A 31 23.65 15.30 19.34
N HIS A 32 22.65 14.72 20.03
CA HIS A 32 22.88 13.82 21.16
C HIS A 32 23.29 12.44 20.63
N TRP A 33 24.08 11.65 21.38
CA TRP A 33 24.56 10.33 20.92
C TRP A 33 23.42 9.40 20.48
N LEU A 34 22.24 9.55 21.08
CA LEU A 34 21.02 8.84 20.72
C LEU A 34 20.66 9.02 19.24
N GLY A 35 20.74 10.25 18.72
CA GLY A 35 20.34 10.59 17.36
C GLY A 35 21.09 9.76 16.32
N PRO A 36 22.43 9.90 16.21
CA PRO A 36 23.21 9.16 15.24
C PRO A 36 23.11 7.64 15.42
N VAL A 37 22.97 7.14 16.66
CA VAL A 37 22.74 5.71 16.93
C VAL A 37 21.39 5.25 16.38
N ALA A 38 20.30 5.99 16.64
CA ALA A 38 18.98 5.67 16.12
C ALA A 38 18.95 5.69 14.59
N LEU A 39 19.60 6.68 13.97
CA LEU A 39 19.74 6.76 12.52
C LEU A 39 20.54 5.59 11.95
N GLY A 40 21.63 5.19 12.62
CA GLY A 40 22.42 4.01 12.25
C GLY A 40 21.62 2.70 12.36
N VAL A 41 20.83 2.54 13.42
CA VAL A 41 19.94 1.37 13.61
C VAL A 41 18.88 1.32 12.51
N PHE A 42 18.22 2.44 12.21
CA PHE A 42 17.22 2.51 11.13
C PHE A 42 17.85 2.20 9.77
N SER A 43 19.01 2.80 9.46
CA SER A 43 19.73 2.60 8.20
C SER A 43 20.15 1.14 8.02
N LEU A 44 20.69 0.51 9.07
CA LEU A 44 21.07 -0.90 9.04
C LEU A 44 19.86 -1.80 8.79
N ALA A 45 18.75 -1.55 9.47
CA ALA A 45 17.52 -2.32 9.26
C ALA A 45 17.02 -2.17 7.82
N TYR A 46 17.07 -0.97 7.24
CA TYR A 46 16.64 -0.75 5.87
C TYR A 46 17.57 -1.40 4.84
N ILE A 47 18.89 -1.43 5.10
CA ILE A 47 19.84 -2.20 4.29
C ILE A 47 19.49 -3.69 4.34
N LEU A 48 19.14 -4.24 5.51
CA LEU A 48 18.72 -5.64 5.63
C LEU A 48 17.41 -5.93 4.88
N VAL A 49 16.48 -4.98 4.83
CA VAL A 49 15.26 -5.08 4.00
C VAL A 49 15.63 -5.17 2.51
N ILE A 50 16.49 -4.29 2.02
CA ILE A 50 16.94 -4.32 0.62
C ILE A 50 17.66 -5.63 0.29
N LEU A 51 18.38 -6.21 1.26
CA LEU A 51 19.10 -7.47 1.10
C LEU A 51 18.24 -8.72 1.35
N GLU A 52 16.92 -8.58 1.56
CA GLU A 52 15.99 -9.69 1.83
C GLU A 52 16.15 -10.84 0.82
N GLU A 53 16.24 -10.54 -0.48
CA GLU A 53 16.38 -11.56 -1.53
C GLU A 53 17.66 -12.40 -1.40
N LYS A 54 18.74 -11.84 -0.84
CA LYS A 54 20.02 -12.54 -0.64
C LYS A 54 20.06 -13.25 0.70
N LEU A 55 19.59 -12.58 1.75
CA LEU A 55 19.66 -13.07 3.12
C LEU A 55 18.53 -14.03 3.48
N HIS A 56 17.47 -14.08 2.67
CA HIS A 56 16.23 -14.81 2.97
C HIS A 56 15.63 -14.42 4.34
N LEU A 57 15.98 -13.21 4.81
CA LEU A 57 15.50 -12.63 6.05
C LEU A 57 14.30 -11.75 5.72
N ARG A 58 13.10 -12.20 6.14
CA ARG A 58 11.88 -11.43 5.92
C ARG A 58 12.01 -10.00 6.43
N LYS A 59 11.61 -9.04 5.58
CA LYS A 59 11.75 -7.59 5.84
C LYS A 59 11.13 -7.10 7.15
N SER A 60 10.07 -7.74 7.65
CA SER A 60 9.44 -7.32 8.91
C SER A 60 10.37 -7.45 10.12
N LYS A 61 11.20 -8.49 10.18
CA LYS A 61 12.07 -8.81 11.32
C LYS A 61 13.07 -7.69 11.67
N PRO A 62 13.93 -7.22 10.74
CA PRO A 62 14.90 -6.18 11.07
C PRO A 62 14.23 -4.86 11.45
N VAL A 63 13.10 -4.51 10.83
CA VAL A 63 12.45 -3.21 11.06
C VAL A 63 11.68 -3.16 12.38
N ILE A 64 10.98 -4.25 12.77
CA ILE A 64 10.36 -4.35 14.10
C ILE A 64 11.42 -4.21 15.20
N LEU A 65 12.55 -4.90 15.02
CA LEU A 65 13.66 -4.82 15.98
C LEU A 65 14.22 -3.41 16.07
N ALA A 66 14.43 -2.74 14.93
CA ALA A 66 14.87 -1.35 14.89
C ALA A 66 13.91 -0.40 15.61
N ALA A 67 12.60 -0.52 15.35
CA ALA A 67 11.59 0.27 16.05
C ALA A 67 11.65 0.09 17.57
N GLY A 68 11.76 -1.17 18.03
CA GLY A 68 11.91 -1.49 19.45
C GLY A 68 13.18 -0.89 20.07
N ILE A 69 14.32 -1.01 19.38
CA ILE A 69 15.60 -0.44 19.84
C ILE A 69 15.51 1.10 19.91
N ILE A 70 15.00 1.76 18.86
CA ILE A 70 14.89 3.23 18.81
C ILE A 70 14.04 3.74 19.98
N TRP A 71 12.83 3.18 20.17
CA TRP A 71 11.95 3.60 21.26
C TRP A 71 12.48 3.25 22.64
N PHE A 72 13.18 2.12 22.80
CA PHE A 72 13.87 1.77 24.03
C PHE A 72 14.93 2.81 24.39
N LEU A 73 15.78 3.21 23.42
CA LEU A 73 16.82 4.19 23.64
C LEU A 73 16.24 5.59 23.93
N ILE A 74 15.16 6.00 23.23
CA ILE A 74 14.41 7.22 23.53
C ILE A 74 13.88 7.19 24.98
N ALA A 75 13.24 6.09 25.38
CA ALA A 75 12.68 5.94 26.72
C ALA A 75 13.77 6.02 27.81
N LEU A 76 14.95 5.42 27.58
CA LEU A 76 16.07 5.53 28.52
C LEU A 76 16.51 6.97 28.73
N VAL A 77 16.69 7.74 27.64
CA VAL A 77 17.15 9.13 27.70
C VAL A 77 16.11 10.01 28.39
N TYR A 78 14.84 9.93 27.98
CA TYR A 78 13.76 10.74 28.56
C TYR A 78 13.42 10.37 30.01
N SER A 79 13.56 9.09 30.38
CA SER A 79 13.45 8.65 31.77
C SER A 79 14.56 9.27 32.63
N GLY A 80 15.80 9.30 32.12
CA GLY A 80 16.91 9.99 32.76
C GLY A 80 16.71 11.51 32.89
N MET A 81 15.91 12.12 32.01
CA MET A 81 15.52 13.54 32.06
C MET A 81 14.28 13.82 32.92
N GLY A 82 13.68 12.79 33.54
CA GLY A 82 12.46 12.94 34.35
C GLY A 82 11.19 13.23 33.55
N GLN A 83 11.17 12.95 32.24
CA GLN A 83 10.03 13.19 31.36
C GLN A 83 9.48 11.92 30.66
N PRO A 84 9.27 10.79 31.36
CA PRO A 84 8.86 9.53 30.74
C PRO A 84 7.47 9.59 30.07
N HIS A 85 6.59 10.48 30.54
CA HIS A 85 5.22 10.57 30.01
C HIS A 85 5.17 11.07 28.55
N SER A 86 6.11 11.94 28.14
CA SER A 86 6.18 12.45 26.77
C SER A 86 6.41 11.32 25.75
N VAL A 87 7.24 10.34 26.10
CA VAL A 87 7.52 9.15 25.29
C VAL A 87 6.28 8.27 25.18
N GLU A 88 5.57 8.04 26.29
CA GLU A 88 4.34 7.24 26.26
C GLU A 88 3.29 7.85 25.33
N VAL A 89 3.06 9.16 25.42
CA VAL A 89 2.11 9.87 24.57
C VAL A 89 2.50 9.74 23.10
N ALA A 90 3.79 9.93 22.77
CA ALA A 90 4.29 9.84 21.40
C ALA A 90 4.17 8.40 20.83
N ILE A 91 4.48 7.37 21.63
CA ILE A 91 4.31 5.96 21.21
C ILE A 91 2.83 5.68 20.95
N ARG A 92 1.93 6.09 21.86
CA ARG A 92 0.49 5.86 21.71
C ARG A 92 -0.06 6.54 20.46
N HIS A 93 0.39 7.76 20.16
CA HIS A 93 0.00 8.46 18.94
C HIS A 93 0.38 7.68 17.68
N ASN A 94 1.65 7.30 17.54
CA ASN A 94 2.12 6.50 16.39
C ASN A 94 1.43 5.12 16.32
N PHE A 95 1.16 4.50 17.47
CA PHE A 95 0.48 3.21 17.54
C PHE A 95 -0.98 3.29 17.08
N LEU A 96 -1.70 4.36 17.41
CA LEU A 96 -3.06 4.58 16.94
C LEU A 96 -3.12 4.77 15.42
N GLU A 97 -2.19 5.57 14.86
CA GLU A 97 -2.09 5.74 13.40
C GLU A 97 -1.82 4.41 12.69
N TYR A 98 -0.90 3.61 13.22
CA TYR A 98 -0.68 2.25 12.71
C TYR A 98 -1.93 1.38 12.85
N THR A 99 -2.66 1.47 13.96
CA THR A 99 -3.85 0.64 14.21
C THR A 99 -4.96 0.90 13.20
N GLU A 100 -5.21 2.18 12.86
CA GLU A 100 -6.18 2.55 11.83
C GLU A 100 -5.81 1.99 10.46
N LEU A 101 -4.53 2.12 10.08
CA LEU A 101 -4.01 1.54 8.85
C LEU A 101 -4.10 0.01 8.84
N PHE A 102 -3.69 -0.63 9.94
CA PHE A 102 -3.66 -2.08 10.09
C PHE A 102 -5.03 -2.69 9.85
N PHE A 103 -6.05 -2.21 10.56
CA PHE A 103 -7.41 -2.74 10.42
C PHE A 103 -8.00 -2.44 9.04
N PHE A 104 -7.67 -1.29 8.44
CA PHE A 104 -8.10 -0.98 7.08
C PHE A 104 -7.53 -2.00 6.07
N LEU A 105 -6.22 -2.22 6.10
CA LEU A 105 -5.54 -3.13 5.17
C LEU A 105 -5.94 -4.58 5.40
N LEU A 106 -6.15 -4.99 6.65
CA LEU A 106 -6.63 -6.33 6.99
C LEU A 106 -7.96 -6.65 6.27
N VAL A 107 -8.91 -5.71 6.28
CA VAL A 107 -10.20 -5.89 5.60
C VAL A 107 -10.00 -5.96 4.08
N ALA A 108 -9.24 -5.02 3.50
CA ALA A 108 -8.99 -4.99 2.07
C ALA A 108 -8.35 -6.30 1.58
N MET A 109 -7.29 -6.76 2.25
CA MET A 109 -6.62 -8.03 1.93
C MET A 109 -7.54 -9.24 2.10
N THR A 110 -8.42 -9.24 3.12
CA THR A 110 -9.41 -10.32 3.30
C THR A 110 -10.36 -10.43 2.10
N TYR A 111 -10.84 -9.30 1.57
CA TYR A 111 -11.68 -9.28 0.36
C TYR A 111 -10.93 -9.78 -0.87
N ILE A 112 -9.69 -9.33 -1.04
CA ILE A 112 -8.82 -9.75 -2.13
C ILE A 112 -8.59 -11.26 -2.12
N ASN A 113 -8.26 -11.82 -0.96
CA ASN A 113 -8.08 -13.26 -0.78
C ASN A 113 -9.36 -14.04 -1.04
N ALA A 114 -10.51 -13.52 -0.61
CA ALA A 114 -11.79 -14.14 -0.90
C ALA A 114 -12.08 -14.16 -2.42
N MET A 115 -11.72 -13.12 -3.16
CA MET A 115 -11.84 -13.08 -4.63
C MET A 115 -10.86 -14.03 -5.33
N LEU A 116 -9.61 -14.12 -4.85
CA LEU A 116 -8.62 -15.09 -5.30
C LEU A 116 -9.11 -16.53 -5.08
N GLU A 117 -9.61 -16.85 -3.89
CA GLU A 117 -10.15 -18.17 -3.53
C GLU A 117 -11.32 -18.58 -4.41
N ARG A 118 -12.20 -17.64 -4.75
CA ARG A 118 -13.34 -17.86 -5.65
C ARG A 118 -12.97 -17.93 -7.13
N GLY A 119 -11.71 -17.70 -7.48
CA GLY A 119 -11.24 -17.74 -8.86
C GLY A 119 -11.77 -16.60 -9.72
N VAL A 120 -12.08 -15.44 -9.10
CA VAL A 120 -12.53 -14.24 -9.84
C VAL A 120 -11.47 -13.83 -10.87
N PHE A 121 -10.21 -13.81 -10.44
CA PHE A 121 -9.08 -13.44 -11.26
C PHE A 121 -8.70 -14.52 -12.28
N GLU A 122 -8.88 -15.81 -11.95
CA GLU A 122 -8.72 -16.89 -12.93
C GLU A 122 -9.76 -16.81 -14.04
N ALA A 123 -11.00 -16.45 -13.71
CA ALA A 123 -12.06 -16.25 -14.69
C ALA A 123 -11.75 -15.06 -15.62
N LEU A 124 -11.24 -13.95 -15.08
CA LEU A 124 -10.76 -12.81 -15.86
C LEU A 124 -9.64 -13.25 -16.82
N ARG A 125 -8.63 -13.98 -16.33
CA ARG A 125 -7.57 -14.55 -17.17
C ARG A 125 -8.14 -15.39 -18.30
N ASN A 126 -9.02 -16.34 -17.97
CA ASN A 126 -9.59 -17.28 -18.94
C ASN A 126 -10.40 -16.53 -20.01
N TYR A 127 -11.14 -15.49 -19.62
CA TYR A 127 -11.85 -14.61 -20.54
C TYR A 127 -10.92 -13.90 -21.52
N LEU A 128 -9.82 -13.31 -21.02
CA LEU A 128 -8.86 -12.57 -21.84
C LEU A 128 -8.12 -13.48 -22.83
N VAL A 129 -7.74 -14.68 -22.38
CA VAL A 129 -7.09 -15.71 -23.22
C VAL A 129 -8.03 -16.19 -24.33
N ALA A 130 -9.32 -16.42 -24.02
CA ALA A 130 -10.29 -16.97 -24.97
C ALA A 130 -10.63 -16.01 -26.13
N LYS A 131 -10.35 -14.72 -25.99
CA LYS A 131 -10.67 -13.71 -27.00
C LYS A 131 -9.69 -13.65 -28.18
N GLY A 132 -8.55 -14.34 -28.13
CA GLY A 132 -7.62 -14.42 -29.26
C GLY A 132 -6.95 -13.09 -29.62
N PHE A 133 -6.75 -12.22 -28.64
CA PHE A 133 -6.15 -10.90 -28.85
C PHE A 133 -4.69 -10.95 -29.31
N SER A 134 -4.26 -9.96 -30.10
CA SER A 134 -2.83 -9.81 -30.47
C SER A 134 -1.97 -9.45 -29.25
N TYR A 135 -0.64 -9.65 -29.33
CA TYR A 135 0.27 -9.24 -28.24
C TYR A 135 0.13 -7.75 -27.91
N ARG A 136 -0.03 -6.88 -28.92
CA ARG A 136 -0.24 -5.44 -28.70
C ARG A 136 -1.58 -5.16 -28.01
N SER A 137 -2.64 -5.84 -28.42
CA SER A 137 -3.96 -5.69 -27.80
C SER A 137 -3.94 -6.17 -26.35
N LEU A 138 -3.26 -7.29 -26.05
CA LEU A 138 -3.11 -7.81 -24.70
C LEU A 138 -2.30 -6.86 -23.82
N PHE A 139 -1.20 -6.32 -24.33
CA PHE A 139 -0.39 -5.32 -23.61
C PHE A 139 -1.21 -4.12 -23.15
N TRP A 140 -2.01 -3.53 -24.06
CA TRP A 140 -2.88 -2.40 -23.74
C TRP A 140 -3.99 -2.81 -22.78
N LEU A 141 -4.62 -3.96 -23.03
CA LEU A 141 -5.74 -4.42 -22.23
C LEU A 141 -5.31 -4.73 -20.79
N THR A 142 -4.19 -5.41 -20.57
CA THR A 142 -3.68 -5.67 -19.22
C THR A 142 -3.21 -4.40 -18.52
N GLY A 143 -2.63 -3.44 -19.25
CA GLY A 143 -2.28 -2.13 -18.70
C GLY A 143 -3.51 -1.31 -18.28
N ILE A 144 -4.51 -1.19 -19.16
CA ILE A 144 -5.76 -0.47 -18.87
C ILE A 144 -6.50 -1.15 -17.71
N LEU A 145 -6.59 -2.48 -17.71
CA LEU A 145 -7.19 -3.21 -16.60
C LEU A 145 -6.40 -2.98 -15.31
N ALA A 146 -5.06 -3.00 -15.32
CA ALA A 146 -4.27 -2.67 -14.14
C ALA A 146 -4.58 -1.26 -13.63
N PHE A 147 -4.63 -0.27 -14.53
CA PHE A 147 -4.93 1.12 -14.17
C PHE A 147 -6.30 1.30 -13.49
N PHE A 148 -7.33 0.60 -13.95
CA PHE A 148 -8.68 0.71 -13.37
C PHE A 148 -8.97 -0.24 -12.21
N ILE A 149 -8.23 -1.35 -12.08
CA ILE A 149 -8.37 -2.29 -10.97
C ILE A 149 -7.59 -1.80 -9.74
N SER A 150 -6.41 -1.17 -9.95
CA SER A 150 -5.56 -0.72 -8.83
C SER A 150 -6.22 0.23 -7.85
N PRO A 151 -7.09 1.20 -8.24
CA PRO A 151 -7.86 2.02 -7.30
C PRO A 151 -8.69 1.26 -6.26
N ILE A 152 -8.95 -0.04 -6.51
CA ILE A 152 -9.85 -0.89 -5.72
C ILE A 152 -9.07 -2.02 -5.04
N ALA A 153 -8.12 -2.62 -5.76
CA ALA A 153 -7.53 -3.91 -5.42
C ALA A 153 -6.00 -3.82 -5.28
N ASP A 154 -5.51 -2.75 -4.64
CA ASP A 154 -4.12 -2.38 -4.37
C ASP A 154 -3.11 -2.57 -5.54
N ASN A 155 -1.96 -1.92 -5.45
CA ASN A 155 -0.95 -1.99 -6.53
C ASN A 155 -0.37 -3.42 -6.69
N LEU A 156 -0.10 -4.10 -5.58
CA LEU A 156 0.52 -5.43 -5.55
C LEU A 156 -0.40 -6.50 -6.14
N THR A 157 -1.64 -6.60 -5.66
CA THR A 157 -2.57 -7.63 -6.11
C THR A 157 -2.91 -7.41 -7.58
N THR A 158 -3.22 -6.17 -7.95
CA THR A 158 -3.47 -5.80 -9.36
C THR A 158 -2.34 -6.27 -10.27
N ALA A 159 -1.09 -6.03 -9.87
CA ALA A 159 0.05 -6.44 -10.64
C ALA A 159 0.17 -7.97 -10.73
N LEU A 160 0.05 -8.70 -9.60
CA LEU A 160 0.13 -10.17 -9.56
C LEU A 160 -0.94 -10.84 -10.45
N ILE A 161 -2.16 -10.28 -10.45
CA ILE A 161 -3.26 -10.75 -11.29
C ILE A 161 -2.90 -10.58 -12.77
N MET A 162 -2.51 -9.38 -13.18
CA MET A 162 -2.20 -9.11 -14.58
C MET A 162 -0.96 -9.86 -15.05
N CYS A 163 0.03 -10.06 -14.18
CA CYS A 163 1.20 -10.89 -14.45
C CYS A 163 0.81 -12.35 -14.72
N ALA A 164 -0.14 -12.92 -13.97
CA ALA A 164 -0.66 -14.26 -14.24
C ALA A 164 -1.32 -14.37 -15.63
N VAL A 165 -2.01 -13.31 -16.08
CA VAL A 165 -2.56 -13.22 -17.45
C VAL A 165 -1.44 -13.17 -18.48
N ILE A 166 -0.46 -12.28 -18.28
CA ILE A 166 0.68 -12.08 -19.18
C ILE A 166 1.49 -13.36 -19.32
N LEU A 167 1.76 -14.09 -18.24
CA LEU A 167 2.52 -15.34 -18.27
C LEU A 167 1.76 -16.46 -18.98
N ALA A 168 0.43 -16.50 -18.84
CA ALA A 168 -0.40 -17.50 -19.51
C ALA A 168 -0.42 -17.31 -21.04
N VAL A 169 -0.45 -16.06 -21.52
CA VAL A 169 -0.45 -15.75 -22.97
C VAL A 169 0.96 -15.56 -23.55
N GLY A 170 1.95 -15.21 -22.74
CA GLY A 170 3.31 -14.88 -23.18
C GLY A 170 4.25 -16.07 -23.33
N LYS A 171 3.75 -17.31 -23.32
CA LYS A 171 4.57 -18.52 -23.33
C LYS A 171 5.52 -18.55 -24.54
N GLY A 172 6.82 -18.60 -24.28
CA GLY A 172 7.85 -18.60 -25.32
C GLY A 172 8.17 -17.22 -25.93
N LYS A 173 7.63 -16.13 -25.37
CA LYS A 173 7.91 -14.75 -25.80
C LYS A 173 8.34 -13.89 -24.60
N PRO A 174 9.58 -14.06 -24.08
CA PRO A 174 10.06 -13.34 -22.90
C PRO A 174 10.07 -11.82 -23.07
N SER A 175 10.32 -11.31 -24.30
CA SER A 175 10.26 -9.86 -24.58
C SER A 175 8.87 -9.26 -24.35
N PHE A 176 7.81 -10.01 -24.71
CA PHE A 176 6.43 -9.60 -24.46
C PHE A 176 6.14 -9.60 -22.96
N VAL A 177 6.54 -10.66 -22.24
CA VAL A 177 6.32 -10.75 -20.80
C VAL A 177 7.03 -9.63 -20.05
N ALA A 178 8.32 -9.41 -20.32
CA ALA A 178 9.10 -8.35 -19.70
C ALA A 178 8.45 -6.97 -19.90
N THR A 179 8.16 -6.60 -21.16
CA THR A 179 7.61 -5.29 -21.51
C THR A 179 6.20 -5.10 -20.94
N SER A 180 5.38 -6.16 -20.94
CA SER A 180 4.02 -6.09 -20.37
C SER A 180 4.03 -6.02 -18.85
N CYS A 181 4.97 -6.70 -18.17
CA CYS A 181 5.17 -6.57 -16.73
C CYS A 181 5.56 -5.14 -16.34
N VAL A 182 6.49 -4.52 -17.07
CA VAL A 182 6.85 -3.10 -16.86
C VAL A 182 5.61 -2.21 -17.00
N ASN A 183 4.83 -2.41 -18.06
CA ASN A 183 3.60 -1.64 -18.30
C ASN A 183 2.57 -1.82 -17.18
N VAL A 184 2.42 -3.03 -16.65
CA VAL A 184 1.53 -3.32 -15.51
C VAL A 184 2.00 -2.64 -14.23
N VAL A 185 3.31 -2.62 -13.94
CA VAL A 185 3.84 -1.91 -12.75
C VAL A 185 3.54 -0.41 -12.84
N VAL A 186 3.79 0.19 -14.00
CA VAL A 186 3.48 1.62 -14.22
C VAL A 186 1.98 1.88 -14.12
N ALA A 187 1.17 1.05 -14.79
CA ALA A 187 -0.28 1.21 -14.80
C ALA A 187 -0.91 1.02 -13.42
N ALA A 188 -0.47 0.04 -12.64
CA ALA A 188 -0.97 -0.20 -11.30
C ALA A 188 -0.62 0.97 -10.37
N ASN A 189 0.63 1.42 -10.33
CA ASN A 189 1.03 2.53 -9.47
C ASN A 189 0.33 3.85 -9.88
N ALA A 190 0.25 4.15 -11.18
CA ALA A 190 -0.52 5.30 -11.67
C ALA A 190 -2.01 5.18 -11.35
N GLY A 191 -2.59 4.00 -11.53
CA GLY A 191 -3.97 3.71 -11.18
C GLY A 191 -4.25 3.93 -9.70
N GLY A 192 -3.34 3.51 -8.82
CA GLY A 192 -3.47 3.68 -7.38
C GLY A 192 -3.44 5.14 -6.92
N ALA A 193 -2.67 6.00 -7.60
CA ALA A 193 -2.39 7.37 -7.16
C ALA A 193 -3.61 8.32 -7.11
N PHE A 194 -4.64 8.08 -7.93
CA PHE A 194 -5.84 8.94 -7.99
C PHE A 194 -7.00 8.48 -7.09
N SER A 195 -6.77 7.49 -6.23
CA SER A 195 -7.80 6.97 -5.31
C SER A 195 -7.19 6.71 -3.93
N PRO A 196 -7.87 7.08 -2.83
CA PRO A 196 -7.39 6.77 -1.48
C PRO A 196 -7.46 5.27 -1.13
N PHE A 197 -8.09 4.45 -1.97
CA PHE A 197 -8.14 2.99 -1.82
C PHE A 197 -7.11 2.28 -2.70
N GLY A 198 -6.42 3.02 -3.57
CA GLY A 198 -5.57 2.46 -4.60
C GLY A 198 -4.17 2.08 -4.14
N ASP A 199 -3.61 2.86 -3.21
CA ASP A 199 -2.30 2.61 -2.60
C ASP A 199 -2.34 2.96 -1.11
N ILE A 200 -1.44 2.34 -0.35
CA ILE A 200 -1.28 2.58 1.08
C ILE A 200 -0.87 4.05 1.32
N THR A 201 -0.07 4.61 0.42
CA THR A 201 0.37 6.01 0.50
C THR A 201 -0.78 7.00 0.36
N THR A 202 -1.69 6.79 -0.59
CA THR A 202 -2.88 7.64 -0.79
C THR A 202 -3.89 7.47 0.35
N LEU A 203 -4.02 6.26 0.88
CA LEU A 203 -4.80 5.98 2.09
C LEU A 203 -4.28 6.77 3.29
N MET A 204 -2.97 6.79 3.53
CA MET A 204 -2.37 7.54 4.64
C MET A 204 -2.65 9.05 4.54
N VAL A 205 -2.57 9.61 3.33
CA VAL A 205 -2.87 11.03 3.08
C VAL A 205 -4.33 11.35 3.39
N TRP A 206 -5.25 10.47 2.97
CA TRP A 206 -6.68 10.62 3.24
C TRP A 206 -7.01 10.44 4.73
N GLN A 207 -6.43 9.45 5.40
CA GLN A 207 -6.63 9.21 6.83
C GLN A 207 -6.13 10.37 7.69
N LYS A 208 -5.05 11.03 7.28
CA LYS A 208 -4.56 12.27 7.92
C LYS A 208 -5.43 13.49 7.66
N GLY A 209 -6.44 13.40 6.79
CA GLY A 209 -7.34 14.51 6.45
C GLY A 209 -6.67 15.62 5.63
N ILE A 210 -5.56 15.32 4.96
CA ILE A 210 -4.81 16.30 4.15
C ILE A 210 -5.47 16.54 2.79
N ILE A 211 -6.06 15.47 2.23
CA ILE A 211 -6.78 15.50 0.94
C ILE A 211 -8.10 14.75 1.14
N GLU A 212 -9.21 15.36 0.74
CA GLU A 212 -10.53 14.76 0.77
C GLU A 212 -10.73 13.74 -0.36
N PHE A 213 -11.66 12.80 -0.16
CA PHE A 213 -11.91 11.71 -1.11
C PHE A 213 -12.11 12.19 -2.57
N ILE A 214 -12.86 13.28 -2.77
CA ILE A 214 -13.19 13.76 -4.12
C ILE A 214 -12.00 14.45 -4.80
N GLU A 215 -11.08 15.00 -4.01
CA GLU A 215 -9.94 15.78 -4.50
C GLU A 215 -8.90 14.88 -5.18
N PHE A 216 -8.81 13.60 -4.78
CA PHE A 216 -7.95 12.62 -5.45
C PHE A 216 -8.26 12.47 -6.95
N PHE A 217 -9.50 12.70 -7.39
CA PHE A 217 -9.84 12.63 -8.82
C PHE A 217 -9.19 13.72 -9.66
N SER A 218 -8.69 14.81 -9.06
CA SER A 218 -7.85 15.80 -9.75
C SER A 218 -6.53 15.19 -10.27
N LEU A 219 -6.09 14.08 -9.67
CA LEU A 219 -4.90 13.33 -10.09
C LEU A 219 -5.19 12.34 -11.22
N PHE A 220 -6.45 12.11 -11.60
CA PHE A 220 -6.82 11.13 -12.62
C PHE A 220 -6.13 11.41 -13.95
N ILE A 221 -6.18 12.66 -14.45
CA ILE A 221 -5.57 13.01 -15.73
C ILE A 221 -4.02 12.93 -15.66
N PRO A 222 -3.34 13.52 -14.65
CA PRO A 222 -1.91 13.28 -14.43
C PRO A 222 -1.52 11.79 -14.39
N ALA A 223 -2.30 10.96 -13.70
CA ALA A 223 -2.08 9.51 -13.61
C ALA A 223 -2.24 8.80 -14.96
N VAL A 224 -3.27 9.16 -15.74
CA VAL A 224 -3.44 8.64 -17.11
C VAL A 224 -2.21 8.99 -17.97
N ILE A 225 -1.72 10.23 -17.88
CA ILE A 225 -0.54 10.67 -18.63
C ILE A 225 0.72 9.90 -18.20
N ASN A 226 0.88 9.68 -16.89
CA ASN A 226 1.98 8.88 -16.33
C ASN A 226 2.04 7.48 -16.94
N PHE A 227 0.88 6.84 -17.10
CA PHE A 227 0.75 5.50 -17.67
C PHE A 227 0.85 5.48 -19.21
N VAL A 228 0.10 6.35 -19.89
CA VAL A 228 -0.09 6.27 -21.35
C VAL A 228 1.20 6.60 -22.11
N ILE A 229 1.99 7.58 -21.66
CA ILE A 229 3.24 7.96 -22.34
C ILE A 229 4.23 6.79 -22.44
N PRO A 230 4.66 6.14 -21.34
CA PRO A 230 5.56 5.01 -21.43
C PRO A 230 4.92 3.84 -22.19
N ALA A 231 3.62 3.57 -22.01
CA ALA A 231 2.91 2.52 -22.76
C ALA A 231 2.95 2.76 -24.28
N MET A 232 2.75 4.00 -24.71
CA MET A 232 2.80 4.41 -26.12
C MET A 232 4.20 4.25 -26.73
N ILE A 233 5.26 4.37 -25.95
CA ILE A 233 6.64 4.13 -26.40
C ILE A 233 6.94 2.63 -26.41
N MET A 234 6.54 1.91 -25.36
CA MET A 234 6.79 0.47 -25.19
C MET A 234 6.10 -0.40 -26.25
N GLN A 235 4.93 0.00 -26.74
CA GLN A 235 4.16 -0.80 -27.72
C GLN A 235 4.90 -1.10 -29.03
N PHE A 236 5.97 -0.37 -29.35
CA PHE A 236 6.77 -0.56 -30.56
C PHE A 236 7.82 -1.68 -30.39
N ALA A 237 8.14 -2.07 -29.15
CA ALA A 237 9.03 -3.19 -28.86
C ALA A 237 8.31 -4.54 -28.74
N LEU A 238 6.98 -4.56 -28.88
CA LEU A 238 6.18 -5.77 -28.76
C LEU A 238 6.30 -6.65 -30.00
N PRO A 239 6.31 -7.98 -29.84
CA PRO A 239 6.29 -8.89 -30.97
C PRO A 239 4.97 -8.78 -31.74
N GLN A 240 5.04 -8.95 -33.06
CA GLN A 240 3.84 -9.04 -33.89
C GLN A 240 3.17 -10.40 -33.76
N GLY A 241 1.86 -10.44 -34.04
CA GLY A 241 1.07 -11.65 -34.11
C GLY A 241 0.19 -11.90 -32.88
N ILE A 242 -0.38 -13.10 -32.84
CA ILE A 242 -1.32 -13.56 -31.84
C ILE A 242 -0.63 -14.67 -31.02
N PRO A 243 -0.78 -14.69 -29.70
CA PRO A 243 -0.30 -15.81 -28.91
C PRO A 243 -0.88 -17.15 -29.37
N PRO A 244 -0.12 -18.25 -29.25
CA PRO A 244 -0.70 -19.58 -29.40
C PRO A 244 -1.88 -19.73 -28.44
N ALA A 245 -2.94 -20.42 -28.87
CA ALA A 245 -4.08 -20.70 -28.00
C ALA A 245 -3.58 -21.38 -26.71
N ALA A 246 -3.61 -20.66 -25.60
CA ALA A 246 -3.21 -21.21 -24.32
C ALA A 246 -4.28 -22.20 -23.86
N LYS A 247 -3.86 -23.33 -23.28
CA LYS A 247 -4.80 -24.26 -22.64
C LYS A 247 -5.47 -23.52 -21.49
N THR A 248 -6.73 -23.18 -21.64
CA THR A 248 -7.53 -22.54 -20.59
C THR A 248 -7.71 -23.54 -19.44
N SER A 249 -7.47 -23.10 -18.20
CA SER A 249 -7.89 -23.88 -17.03
C SER A 249 -9.40 -24.07 -17.10
N THR A 250 -9.88 -25.31 -16.99
CA THR A 250 -11.31 -25.67 -17.00
C THR A 250 -12.03 -25.30 -15.71
N LYS A 251 -11.34 -24.76 -14.69
CA LYS A 251 -11.99 -24.32 -13.45
C LYS A 251 -12.80 -23.05 -13.71
N ALA A 252 -14.13 -23.20 -13.67
CA ALA A 252 -15.06 -22.09 -13.64
C ALA A 252 -14.94 -21.31 -12.31
N MET A 253 -15.30 -20.03 -12.33
CA MET A 253 -15.42 -19.22 -11.12
C MET A 253 -16.35 -19.92 -10.13
N LYS A 254 -15.94 -20.03 -8.86
CA LYS A 254 -16.76 -20.63 -7.81
C LYS A 254 -17.97 -19.74 -7.53
N TYR A 255 -19.08 -20.37 -7.11
CA TYR A 255 -20.30 -19.65 -6.73
C TYR A 255 -20.01 -18.58 -5.66
N GLY A 256 -20.53 -17.38 -5.88
CA GLY A 256 -20.38 -16.23 -4.97
C GLY A 256 -19.19 -15.32 -5.26
N GLY A 257 -18.31 -15.62 -6.22
CA GLY A 257 -17.17 -14.76 -6.57
C GLY A 257 -17.57 -13.32 -6.94
N LEU A 258 -18.53 -13.15 -7.86
CA LEU A 258 -19.05 -11.82 -8.23
C LEU A 258 -19.79 -11.11 -7.08
N THR A 259 -20.45 -11.87 -6.19
CA THR A 259 -21.09 -11.29 -5.01
C THR A 259 -20.05 -10.68 -4.06
N ILE A 260 -18.90 -11.34 -3.88
CA ILE A 260 -17.81 -10.80 -3.06
C ILE A 260 -17.26 -9.49 -3.64
N VAL A 261 -17.14 -9.39 -4.97
CA VAL A 261 -16.78 -8.13 -5.64
C VAL A 261 -17.79 -7.02 -5.31
N GLY A 262 -19.08 -7.31 -5.44
CA GLY A 262 -20.15 -6.36 -5.09
C GLY A 262 -20.14 -5.97 -3.62
N LEU A 263 -19.89 -6.91 -2.71
CA LEU A 263 -19.74 -6.63 -1.28
C LEU A 263 -18.50 -5.78 -0.98
N PHE A 264 -17.40 -5.93 -1.72
CA PHE A 264 -16.22 -5.10 -1.51
C PHE A 264 -16.47 -3.66 -1.93
N ILE A 265 -17.13 -3.46 -3.08
CA ILE A 265 -17.57 -2.13 -3.53
C ILE A 265 -18.52 -1.51 -2.50
N LEU A 266 -19.47 -2.27 -1.96
CA LEU A 266 -20.37 -1.80 -0.90
C LEU A 266 -19.59 -1.40 0.37
N THR A 267 -18.55 -2.15 0.73
CA THR A 267 -17.66 -1.82 1.85
C THR A 267 -16.91 -0.51 1.64
N ILE A 268 -16.38 -0.27 0.45
CA ILE A 268 -15.74 1.00 0.08
C ILE A 268 -16.74 2.15 0.19
N ILE A 269 -17.94 1.99 -0.37
CA ILE A 269 -19.02 2.99 -0.27
C ILE A 269 -19.35 3.28 1.21
N THR A 270 -19.40 2.25 2.05
CA THR A 270 -19.67 2.38 3.49
C THR A 270 -18.55 3.15 4.20
N ALA A 271 -17.29 2.83 3.91
CA ALA A 271 -16.12 3.54 4.46
C ALA A 271 -16.10 5.02 4.09
N VAL A 272 -16.31 5.34 2.80
CA VAL A 272 -16.40 6.73 2.32
C VAL A 272 -17.58 7.45 2.96
N SER A 273 -18.73 6.78 3.09
CA SER A 273 -19.92 7.38 3.71
C SER A 273 -19.72 7.70 5.19
N PHE A 274 -19.07 6.81 5.94
CA PHE A 274 -18.75 7.04 7.36
C PHE A 274 -17.79 8.22 7.54
N HIS A 275 -16.80 8.33 6.66
CA HIS A 275 -15.85 9.43 6.71
C HIS A 275 -16.49 10.76 6.32
N ASN A 276 -17.12 10.84 5.15
CA ASN A 276 -17.62 12.10 4.59
C ASN A 276 -18.89 12.62 5.28
N PHE A 277 -19.81 11.73 5.69
CA PHE A 277 -21.09 12.15 6.27
C PHE A 277 -21.10 12.08 7.79
N LEU A 278 -20.40 11.12 8.39
CA LEU A 278 -20.39 10.92 9.85
C LEU A 278 -19.12 11.44 10.53
N HIS A 279 -18.10 11.85 9.77
CA HIS A 279 -16.81 12.32 10.30
C HIS A 279 -16.11 11.30 11.21
N VAL A 280 -16.32 10.00 10.93
CA VAL A 280 -15.69 8.88 11.66
C VAL A 280 -14.51 8.34 10.83
N PRO A 281 -13.43 7.83 11.46
CA PRO A 281 -12.33 7.22 10.72
C PRO A 281 -12.81 6.13 9.73
N PRO A 282 -12.32 6.11 8.48
CA PRO A 282 -12.77 5.18 7.43
C PRO A 282 -12.70 3.70 7.83
N VAL A 283 -11.77 3.36 8.72
CA VAL A 283 -11.56 2.01 9.25
C VAL A 283 -12.83 1.42 9.88
N PHE A 284 -13.70 2.23 10.49
CA PHE A 284 -14.96 1.73 11.05
C PHE A 284 -15.94 1.27 9.96
N GLY A 285 -15.99 1.98 8.83
CA GLY A 285 -16.79 1.55 7.69
C GLY A 285 -16.19 0.31 7.01
N MET A 286 -14.86 0.20 6.93
CA MET A 286 -14.19 -1.01 6.48
C MET A 286 -14.50 -2.22 7.37
N MET A 287 -14.39 -2.07 8.70
CA MET A 287 -14.71 -3.13 9.65
C MET A 287 -16.19 -3.54 9.63
N THR A 288 -17.09 -2.58 9.39
CA THR A 288 -18.51 -2.86 9.13
C THR A 288 -18.66 -3.69 7.84
N GLY A 289 -17.92 -3.33 6.80
CA GLY A 289 -17.84 -4.07 5.55
C GLY A 289 -17.34 -5.50 5.71
N LEU A 290 -16.32 -5.72 6.55
CA LEU A 290 -15.85 -7.07 6.89
C LEU A 290 -16.99 -7.94 7.46
N ALA A 291 -17.91 -7.36 8.22
CA ALA A 291 -19.08 -8.09 8.69
C ALA A 291 -19.97 -8.56 7.53
N TYR A 292 -20.14 -7.76 6.47
CA TYR A 292 -20.89 -8.17 5.27
C TYR A 292 -20.29 -9.43 4.65
N LEU A 293 -18.95 -9.44 4.48
CA LEU A 293 -18.23 -10.61 3.97
C LEU A 293 -18.38 -11.82 4.89
N LYS A 294 -18.27 -11.62 6.22
CA LYS A 294 -18.43 -12.71 7.20
C LYS A 294 -19.83 -13.31 7.19
N PHE A 295 -20.88 -12.50 7.15
CA PHE A 295 -22.25 -12.99 7.02
C PHE A 295 -22.48 -13.72 5.69
N TYR A 296 -21.91 -13.21 4.59
CA TYR A 296 -22.00 -13.90 3.30
C TYR A 296 -21.22 -15.22 3.27
N GLY A 297 -20.05 -15.26 3.91
CA GLY A 297 -19.30 -16.49 4.17
C GLY A 297 -20.13 -17.49 4.96
N TYR A 298 -20.75 -17.07 6.06
CA TYR A 298 -21.64 -17.94 6.82
C TYR A 298 -22.78 -18.53 5.95
N TYR A 299 -23.45 -17.70 5.14
CA TYR A 299 -24.48 -18.15 4.19
C TYR A 299 -23.96 -19.18 3.18
N LEU A 300 -22.79 -18.92 2.58
CA LEU A 300 -22.16 -19.82 1.62
C LEU A 300 -21.79 -21.18 2.24
N ARG A 301 -21.39 -21.20 3.51
CA ARG A 301 -21.08 -22.42 4.27
C ARG A 301 -22.33 -23.28 4.49
N GLN A 302 -23.46 -22.65 4.82
CA GLN A 302 -24.72 -23.38 4.96
C GLN A 302 -25.18 -24.03 3.63
N LYS A 303 -24.94 -23.35 2.50
CA LYS A 303 -25.39 -23.81 1.17
C LYS A 303 -24.49 -24.88 0.55
N SER A 304 -23.23 -24.98 0.98
CA SER A 304 -22.24 -25.88 0.38
C SER A 304 -21.61 -26.82 1.41
N LYS A 305 -21.97 -28.11 1.37
CA LYS A 305 -21.25 -29.18 2.11
C LYS A 305 -19.78 -29.34 1.69
N ALA A 306 -19.38 -28.74 0.57
CA ALA A 306 -18.00 -28.77 0.07
C ALA A 306 -17.08 -27.74 0.74
N TRP A 307 -17.61 -26.87 1.62
CA TRP A 307 -16.76 -26.02 2.45
C TRP A 307 -16.31 -26.80 3.69
N THR A 308 -15.33 -27.68 3.48
CA THR A 308 -14.63 -28.40 4.54
C THR A 308 -13.57 -27.49 5.17
N HIS A 309 -13.66 -27.35 6.50
CA HIS A 309 -12.64 -26.86 7.44
C HIS A 309 -11.55 -25.91 6.89
N GLY A 310 -11.83 -24.62 6.94
CA GLY A 310 -10.82 -23.54 7.00
C GLY A 310 -11.40 -22.44 7.86
N SER A 311 -10.76 -22.13 8.98
CA SER A 311 -11.33 -21.32 10.07
C SER A 311 -11.77 -19.92 9.63
N GLU A 312 -12.81 -19.39 10.26
CA GLU A 312 -13.24 -17.97 10.19
C GLU A 312 -12.20 -16.98 10.75
N ASN A 313 -11.08 -17.49 11.26
CA ASN A 313 -9.98 -16.72 11.80
C ASN A 313 -8.91 -16.48 10.72
N PRO A 314 -8.19 -15.33 10.79
CA PRO A 314 -6.92 -15.22 10.07
C PRO A 314 -6.04 -16.42 10.46
N PRO A 315 -5.30 -17.03 9.52
CA PRO A 315 -4.66 -18.30 9.77
C PRO A 315 -3.62 -18.18 10.90
N GLY A 316 -3.82 -19.01 11.92
CA GLY A 316 -2.86 -19.26 12.98
C GLY A 316 -1.88 -20.34 12.56
N SER A 317 -0.67 -20.26 13.11
CA SER A 317 0.54 -21.03 12.77
C SER A 317 0.51 -22.53 13.13
N GLN A 318 -0.60 -23.23 12.89
CA GLN A 318 -0.70 -24.67 13.13
C GLN A 318 -1.55 -25.30 12.03
N ASP A 319 -0.91 -25.72 10.94
CA ASP A 319 -1.32 -26.92 10.21
C ASP A 319 -0.16 -27.42 9.32
N ASN A 320 0.21 -28.68 9.58
CA ASN A 320 1.11 -29.59 8.85
C ASN A 320 2.18 -29.03 7.89
N GLU A 321 3.42 -29.47 8.10
CA GLU A 321 4.61 -29.21 7.26
C GLU A 321 4.52 -29.74 5.80
N TYR A 322 3.41 -30.38 5.43
CA TYR A 322 3.14 -30.91 4.09
C TYR A 322 1.86 -30.39 3.43
N ASP A 323 1.14 -29.45 4.05
CA ASP A 323 -0.02 -28.84 3.39
C ASP A 323 0.45 -27.68 2.51
N PHE A 324 0.53 -27.91 1.20
CA PHE A 324 0.84 -26.84 0.24
C PHE A 324 -0.42 -26.01 -0.01
N ASP A 325 -0.88 -25.33 1.04
CA ASP A 325 -1.97 -24.40 0.94
C ASP A 325 -1.42 -23.04 0.50
N VAL A 326 -1.69 -22.69 -0.76
CA VAL A 326 -1.32 -21.39 -1.34
C VAL A 326 -1.92 -20.25 -0.51
N PHE A 327 -3.05 -20.47 0.17
CA PHE A 327 -3.70 -19.48 1.03
C PHE A 327 -3.00 -19.29 2.38
N ALA A 328 -2.43 -20.35 2.97
CA ALA A 328 -1.60 -20.22 4.16
C ALA A 328 -0.34 -19.39 3.87
N LYS A 329 0.26 -19.56 2.68
CA LYS A 329 1.41 -18.75 2.24
C LYS A 329 1.05 -17.28 2.00
N ILE A 330 -0.11 -17.00 1.41
CA ILE A 330 -0.58 -15.62 1.18
C ILE A 330 -0.81 -14.93 2.51
N ALA A 331 -1.53 -15.55 3.44
CA ALA A 331 -1.77 -14.92 4.73
C ALA A 331 -0.48 -14.69 5.54
N HIS A 332 0.50 -15.60 5.47
CA HIS A 332 1.81 -15.36 6.07
C HIS A 332 2.59 -14.19 5.44
N ALA A 333 2.43 -13.94 4.13
CA ALA A 333 3.04 -12.81 3.44
C ALA A 333 2.36 -11.47 3.79
N GLU A 334 1.06 -11.49 4.04
CA GLU A 334 0.29 -10.32 4.48
C GLU A 334 0.63 -9.90 5.91
N TRP A 335 0.73 -10.86 6.84
CA TRP A 335 1.19 -10.58 8.20
C TRP A 335 2.60 -9.98 8.21
N ASP A 336 3.50 -10.50 7.37
CA ASP A 336 4.84 -9.93 7.21
C ASP A 336 4.79 -8.48 6.74
N THR A 337 3.89 -8.18 5.80
CA THR A 337 3.68 -6.83 5.26
C THR A 337 3.11 -5.87 6.31
N LEU A 338 2.11 -6.31 7.09
CA LEU A 338 1.54 -5.52 8.20
C LEU A 338 2.59 -5.21 9.28
N PHE A 339 3.38 -6.21 9.67
CA PHE A 339 4.45 -6.03 10.66
C PHE A 339 5.63 -5.19 10.14
N PHE A 340 5.91 -5.25 8.83
CA PHE A 340 6.85 -4.35 8.19
C PHE A 340 6.39 -2.89 8.33
N PHE A 341 5.11 -2.60 8.06
CA PHE A 341 4.56 -1.23 8.22
C PHE A 341 4.57 -0.77 9.68
N TYR A 342 4.25 -1.66 10.63
CA TYR A 342 4.43 -1.38 12.06
C TYR A 342 5.85 -0.91 12.35
N GLY A 343 6.84 -1.68 11.93
CA GLY A 343 8.24 -1.34 12.16
C GLY A 343 8.61 0.00 11.55
N VAL A 344 8.22 0.26 10.30
CA VAL A 344 8.55 1.49 9.59
C VAL A 344 7.92 2.70 10.26
N ILE A 345 6.62 2.67 10.52
CA ILE A 345 5.84 3.78 11.12
C ILE A 345 6.42 4.12 12.50
N LEU A 346 6.64 3.11 13.34
CA LEU A 346 7.19 3.34 14.68
C LEU A 346 8.64 3.83 14.63
N ALA A 347 9.48 3.30 13.74
CA ALA A 347 10.86 3.75 13.63
C ALA A 347 10.97 5.19 13.12
N VAL A 348 10.21 5.55 12.08
CA VAL A 348 10.16 6.92 11.54
C VAL A 348 9.55 7.87 12.56
N GLY A 349 8.50 7.46 13.28
CA GLY A 349 7.93 8.21 14.40
C GLY A 349 8.94 8.48 15.52
N GLY A 350 9.80 7.50 15.83
CA GLY A 350 10.91 7.66 16.77
C GLY A 350 11.98 8.63 16.28
N LEU A 351 12.38 8.56 15.00
CA LEU A 351 13.29 9.54 14.38
C LEU A 351 12.69 10.95 14.37
N GLY A 352 11.37 11.06 14.19
CA GLY A 352 10.64 12.32 14.28
C GLY A 352 10.67 12.89 15.69
N PHE A 353 10.44 12.05 16.70
CA PHE A 353 10.51 12.43 18.11
C PHE A 353 11.91 12.87 18.55
N ILE A 354 12.97 12.34 17.91
CA ILE A 354 14.37 12.76 18.12
C ILE A 354 14.65 14.14 17.49
N GLY A 355 13.94 14.53 16.42
CA GLY A 355 14.10 15.81 15.73
C GLY A 355 14.62 15.72 14.28
N TYR A 356 14.95 14.52 13.78
CA TYR A 356 15.49 14.37 12.41
C TYR A 356 14.50 14.79 11.32
N LEU A 357 13.20 14.55 11.53
CA LEU A 357 12.19 14.96 10.56
C LEU A 357 12.06 16.48 10.48
N SER A 358 12.23 17.20 11.60
CA SER A 358 12.26 18.67 11.60
C SER A 358 13.41 19.21 10.76
N LEU A 359 14.61 18.60 10.90
CA LEU A 359 15.78 18.95 10.10
C LEU A 359 15.57 18.64 8.60
N ALA A 360 15.03 17.46 8.29
CA ALA A 360 14.71 17.09 6.91
C ALA A 360 13.67 18.04 6.31
N SER A 361 12.66 18.43 7.08
CA SER A 361 11.62 19.37 6.65
C SER A 361 12.19 20.75 6.34
N SER A 362 13.06 21.29 7.20
CA SER A 362 13.69 22.61 6.97
C SER A 362 14.54 22.64 5.70
N TYR A 363 15.32 21.59 5.44
CA TYR A 363 16.13 21.51 4.23
C TYR A 363 15.28 21.24 2.98
N MET A 364 14.42 20.24 3.02
CA MET A 364 13.64 19.83 1.84
C MET A 364 12.58 20.86 1.49
N TYR A 365 11.72 21.23 2.44
CA TYR A 365 10.57 22.09 2.14
C TYR A 365 10.87 23.58 2.34
N GLY A 366 11.86 23.92 3.18
CA GLY A 366 12.33 25.31 3.36
C GLY A 366 13.31 25.76 2.29
N GLU A 367 14.48 25.11 2.17
CA GLU A 367 15.54 25.56 1.24
C GLU A 367 15.27 25.15 -0.22
N LEU A 368 14.91 23.89 -0.50
CA LEU A 368 14.64 23.45 -1.88
C LEU A 368 13.27 23.93 -2.39
N GLY A 369 12.32 24.15 -1.47
CA GLY A 369 10.93 24.47 -1.76
C GLY A 369 10.08 23.24 -2.11
N ALA A 370 8.77 23.34 -1.86
CA ALA A 370 7.82 22.23 -1.94
C ALA A 370 7.84 21.49 -3.30
N THR A 371 7.86 22.20 -4.43
CA THR A 371 7.86 21.56 -5.76
C THR A 371 9.09 20.65 -5.95
N ASN A 372 10.28 21.16 -5.65
CA ASN A 372 11.52 20.39 -5.83
C ASN A 372 11.59 19.24 -4.83
N ALA A 373 11.17 19.47 -3.58
CA ALA A 373 11.05 18.44 -2.56
C ALA A 373 10.13 17.30 -3.00
N ASN A 374 8.94 17.62 -3.51
CA ASN A 374 7.93 16.65 -3.93
C ASN A 374 8.38 15.84 -5.16
N ILE A 375 9.07 16.47 -6.11
CA ILE A 375 9.69 15.77 -7.24
C ILE A 375 10.79 14.82 -6.76
N LEU A 376 11.63 15.29 -5.81
CA LEU A 376 12.71 14.48 -5.24
C LEU A 376 12.15 13.32 -4.42
N VAL A 377 11.09 13.53 -3.65
CA VAL A 377 10.38 12.49 -2.89
C VAL A 377 9.94 11.35 -3.81
N GLY A 378 9.36 11.64 -4.97
CA GLY A 378 8.99 10.59 -5.92
C GLY A 378 10.20 9.86 -6.52
N VAL A 379 11.31 10.55 -6.78
CA VAL A 379 12.55 9.89 -7.23
C VAL A 379 13.15 9.02 -6.13
N LEU A 380 13.16 9.48 -4.88
CA LEU A 380 13.61 8.72 -3.71
C LEU A 380 12.73 7.48 -3.50
N SER A 381 11.43 7.58 -3.81
CA SER A 381 10.50 6.45 -3.78
C SER A 381 10.85 5.34 -4.79
N ALA A 382 11.74 5.58 -5.76
CA ALA A 382 12.25 4.52 -6.63
C ALA A 382 13.27 3.61 -5.95
N ILE A 383 13.90 4.09 -4.87
CA ILE A 383 14.99 3.42 -4.15
C ILE A 383 14.46 2.89 -2.81
N VAL A 384 13.66 3.71 -2.14
CA VAL A 384 13.01 3.44 -0.85
C VAL A 384 11.54 3.18 -1.13
N ASP A 385 10.95 2.16 -0.51
CA ASP A 385 9.52 1.87 -0.65
C ASP A 385 8.68 3.13 -0.35
N ASN A 386 7.59 3.31 -1.09
CA ASN A 386 6.83 4.55 -1.10
C ASN A 386 6.16 4.87 0.26
N ILE A 387 5.88 3.84 1.06
CA ILE A 387 5.24 3.94 2.37
C ILE A 387 6.10 4.67 3.41
N PRO A 388 7.37 4.25 3.71
CA PRO A 388 8.25 5.01 4.60
C PRO A 388 8.43 6.47 4.18
N VAL A 389 8.54 6.72 2.87
CA VAL A 389 8.76 8.07 2.34
C VAL A 389 7.52 8.95 2.58
N MET A 390 6.33 8.48 2.19
CA MET A 390 5.09 9.22 2.39
C MET A 390 4.78 9.43 3.87
N PHE A 391 4.99 8.40 4.71
CA PHE A 391 4.81 8.53 6.15
C PHE A 391 5.75 9.59 6.74
N ALA A 392 7.01 9.65 6.30
CA ALA A 392 7.94 10.69 6.74
C ALA A 392 7.46 12.09 6.35
N VAL A 393 6.95 12.28 5.13
CA VAL A 393 6.36 13.57 4.69
C VAL A 393 5.14 13.96 5.52
N LEU A 394 4.21 13.03 5.77
CA LEU A 394 3.04 13.29 6.61
C LEU A 394 3.44 13.61 8.06
N THR A 395 4.49 12.98 8.57
CA THR A 395 4.99 13.23 9.93
C THR A 395 5.75 14.56 10.02
N MET A 396 6.48 14.93 8.97
CA MET A 396 7.09 16.27 8.85
C MET A 396 6.03 17.37 8.79
N ASN A 397 4.86 17.07 8.21
CA ASN A 397 3.74 17.99 8.00
C ASN A 397 4.19 19.40 7.54
N PRO A 398 4.93 19.49 6.42
CA PRO A 398 5.43 20.78 5.94
C PRO A 398 4.27 21.70 5.56
N ASP A 399 4.45 23.00 5.80
CA ASP A 399 3.49 24.01 5.36
C ASP A 399 3.59 24.18 3.83
N MET A 400 2.64 23.60 3.11
CA MET A 400 2.56 23.68 1.66
C MET A 400 1.12 23.68 1.15
N SER A 401 0.91 24.33 0.00
CA SER A 401 -0.42 24.46 -0.62
C SER A 401 -1.06 23.10 -0.93
N HIS A 402 -2.39 23.07 -1.04
CA HIS A 402 -3.14 21.88 -1.43
C HIS A 402 -2.64 21.25 -2.75
N MET A 403 -2.28 22.05 -3.74
CA MET A 403 -1.67 21.58 -5.00
C MET A 403 -0.38 20.76 -4.75
N GLN A 404 0.43 21.17 -3.77
CA GLN A 404 1.68 20.48 -3.44
C GLN A 404 1.43 19.17 -2.68
N TRP A 405 0.37 19.10 -1.86
CA TRP A 405 -0.09 17.85 -1.27
C TRP A 405 -0.58 16.86 -2.33
N LEU A 406 -1.33 17.33 -3.33
CA LEU A 406 -1.68 16.51 -4.49
C LEU A 406 -0.44 16.09 -5.29
N LEU A 407 0.54 16.99 -5.46
CA LEU A 407 1.79 16.68 -6.16
C LEU A 407 2.58 15.59 -5.45
N VAL A 408 2.80 15.68 -4.14
CA VAL A 408 3.55 14.65 -3.40
C VAL A 408 2.82 13.32 -3.40
N THR A 409 1.48 13.35 -3.34
CA THR A 409 0.65 12.15 -3.43
C THR A 409 0.83 11.46 -4.78
N LEU A 410 0.83 12.22 -5.88
CA LEU A 410 1.10 11.70 -7.21
C LEU A 410 2.54 11.19 -7.34
N THR A 411 3.54 12.00 -6.96
CA THR A 411 4.95 11.67 -7.18
C THR A 411 5.42 10.51 -6.31
N ALA A 412 4.97 10.41 -5.05
CA ALA A 412 5.25 9.26 -4.19
C ALA A 412 4.55 7.99 -4.70
N GLY A 413 3.31 8.10 -5.20
CA GLY A 413 2.56 6.97 -5.76
C GLY A 413 3.20 6.41 -7.03
N VAL A 414 3.60 7.27 -7.98
CA VAL A 414 4.12 6.84 -9.30
C VAL A 414 5.65 6.71 -9.35
N GLY A 415 6.37 7.34 -8.42
CA GLY A 415 7.83 7.37 -8.39
C GLY A 415 8.47 5.99 -8.24
N GLY A 416 7.82 5.11 -7.48
CA GLY A 416 8.21 3.71 -7.32
C GLY A 416 8.24 2.89 -8.61
N SER A 417 7.66 3.38 -9.72
CA SER A 417 7.75 2.75 -11.04
C SER A 417 9.06 3.00 -11.77
N LEU A 418 9.88 3.99 -11.37
CA LEU A 418 11.14 4.33 -12.05
C LEU A 418 12.16 3.17 -12.03
N LEU A 419 12.18 2.40 -10.94
CA LEU A 419 12.99 1.20 -10.76
C LEU A 419 12.09 0.04 -10.34
N SER A 420 12.38 -1.18 -10.80
CA SER A 420 11.53 -2.36 -10.46
C SER A 420 11.53 -2.71 -8.98
N ILE A 421 12.53 -2.26 -8.22
CA ILE A 421 12.63 -2.45 -6.76
C ILE A 421 11.93 -1.36 -5.96
N GLY A 422 11.52 -0.25 -6.61
CA GLY A 422 10.92 0.91 -5.95
C GLY A 422 9.45 0.73 -5.57
N SER A 423 8.84 -0.41 -5.90
CA SER A 423 7.47 -0.72 -5.50
C SER A 423 7.27 -2.21 -5.26
N ALA A 424 6.37 -2.54 -4.33
CA ALA A 424 5.98 -3.92 -4.03
C ALA A 424 5.51 -4.68 -5.31
N ALA A 425 4.76 -4.01 -6.18
CA ALA A 425 4.33 -4.55 -7.47
C ALA A 425 5.52 -4.96 -8.35
N GLY A 426 6.55 -4.11 -8.46
CA GLY A 426 7.73 -4.41 -9.26
C GLY A 426 8.53 -5.60 -8.73
N VAL A 427 8.76 -5.68 -7.41
CA VAL A 427 9.45 -6.81 -6.77
C VAL A 427 8.66 -8.10 -6.94
N ALA A 428 7.35 -8.06 -6.71
CA ALA A 428 6.48 -9.23 -6.81
C ALA A 428 6.44 -9.79 -8.25
N LEU A 429 6.38 -8.93 -9.26
CA LEU A 429 6.42 -9.37 -10.66
C LEU A 429 7.76 -9.98 -11.03
N MET A 430 8.90 -9.49 -10.50
CA MET A 430 10.20 -10.12 -10.72
C MET A 430 10.25 -11.53 -10.13
N GLY A 431 9.61 -11.73 -8.97
CA GLY A 431 9.44 -13.05 -8.37
C GLY A 431 8.54 -13.98 -9.19
N GLN A 432 7.39 -13.50 -9.65
CA GLN A 432 6.39 -14.30 -10.36
C GLN A 432 6.80 -14.63 -11.81
N ALA A 433 7.39 -13.68 -12.53
CA ALA A 433 7.87 -13.82 -13.90
C ALA A 433 9.38 -14.09 -13.96
N ARG A 434 9.90 -14.85 -12.99
CA ARG A 434 11.33 -15.12 -12.81
C ARG A 434 11.97 -15.62 -14.11
N GLY A 435 13.08 -14.98 -14.49
CA GLY A 435 13.82 -15.29 -15.71
C GLY A 435 13.27 -14.63 -16.99
N GLN A 436 12.11 -13.97 -16.93
CA GLN A 436 11.56 -13.20 -18.05
C GLN A 436 11.50 -11.70 -17.75
N TYR A 437 11.03 -11.32 -16.56
CA TYR A 437 11.06 -9.95 -16.07
C TYR A 437 12.11 -9.82 -14.95
N THR A 438 13.05 -8.92 -15.15
CA THR A 438 14.23 -8.67 -14.30
C THR A 438 14.47 -7.18 -14.11
N PHE A 439 15.27 -6.81 -13.11
CA PHE A 439 15.70 -5.43 -12.88
C PHE A 439 16.24 -4.76 -14.16
N PHE A 440 17.12 -5.43 -14.90
CA PHE A 440 17.69 -4.88 -16.14
C PHE A 440 16.64 -4.73 -17.26
N SER A 441 15.68 -5.66 -17.35
CA SER A 441 14.60 -5.55 -18.32
C SER A 441 13.67 -4.35 -18.04
N HIS A 442 13.49 -4.01 -16.75
CA HIS A 442 12.76 -2.81 -16.32
C HIS A 442 13.58 -1.55 -16.55
N LEU A 443 14.86 -1.58 -16.15
CA LEU A 443 15.80 -0.45 -16.25
C LEU A 443 15.92 0.05 -17.69
N LYS A 444 15.84 -0.84 -18.67
CA LYS A 444 15.79 -0.49 -20.10
C LYS A 444 14.67 0.52 -20.43
N TRP A 445 13.56 0.46 -19.70
CA TRP A 445 12.39 1.30 -19.91
C TRP A 445 12.31 2.49 -18.96
N THR A 446 13.20 2.60 -17.98
CA THR A 446 13.28 3.76 -17.06
C THR A 446 13.28 5.11 -17.78
N PRO A 447 13.95 5.32 -18.93
CA PRO A 447 13.83 6.59 -19.65
C PRO A 447 12.40 6.92 -20.10
N ALA A 448 11.64 5.94 -20.60
CA ALA A 448 10.25 6.13 -20.99
C ALA A 448 9.35 6.39 -19.77
N ILE A 449 9.62 5.70 -18.66
CA ILE A 449 8.89 5.88 -17.39
C ILE A 449 9.18 7.26 -16.80
N ALA A 450 10.43 7.72 -16.83
CA ALA A 450 10.84 9.04 -16.37
C ALA A 450 10.21 10.16 -17.21
N LEU A 451 10.04 9.95 -18.51
CA LEU A 451 9.27 10.87 -19.36
C LEU A 451 7.79 10.92 -18.94
N GLY A 452 7.18 9.77 -18.64
CA GLY A 452 5.82 9.71 -18.09
C GLY A 452 5.71 10.43 -16.73
N TYR A 453 6.67 10.22 -15.84
CA TYR A 453 6.79 10.89 -14.54
C TYR A 453 6.84 12.41 -14.70
N GLY A 454 7.80 12.93 -15.48
CA GLY A 454 7.92 14.37 -15.72
C GLY A 454 6.70 14.98 -16.40
N ALA A 455 6.10 14.29 -17.38
CA ALA A 455 4.89 14.75 -18.04
C ALA A 455 3.67 14.79 -17.11
N SER A 456 3.51 13.80 -16.22
CA SER A 456 2.43 13.80 -15.23
C SER A 456 2.56 14.96 -14.23
N ILE A 457 3.78 15.28 -13.81
CA ILE A 457 4.04 16.46 -12.96
C ILE A 457 3.68 17.74 -13.72
N TRP A 458 4.13 17.88 -14.96
CA TRP A 458 3.83 19.06 -15.76
C TRP A 458 2.33 19.27 -15.97
N VAL A 459 1.59 18.21 -16.27
CA VAL A 459 0.13 18.26 -16.40
C VAL A 459 -0.55 18.61 -15.08
N HIS A 460 -0.09 18.05 -13.96
CA HIS A 460 -0.58 18.40 -12.62
C HIS A 460 -0.40 19.90 -12.33
N MET A 461 0.79 20.44 -12.60
CA MET A 461 1.08 21.86 -12.37
C MET A 461 0.23 22.80 -13.24
N ILE A 462 -0.19 22.37 -14.43
CA ILE A 462 -1.08 23.16 -15.30
C ILE A 462 -2.53 23.09 -14.85
N MET A 463 -2.99 21.91 -14.43
CA MET A 463 -4.41 21.68 -14.13
C MET A 463 -4.81 22.14 -12.73
N ASN A 464 -3.90 22.00 -11.77
CA ASN A 464 -4.19 22.16 -10.34
C ASN A 464 -3.40 23.32 -9.71
N GLY A 465 -2.61 24.07 -10.50
CA GLY A 465 -1.71 25.12 -10.04
C GLY A 465 -2.07 26.54 -10.42
#